data_AF-A0A3G8LZ23-F1
#
_entry.id   AF-A0A3G8LZ23-F1
#
_cell.length_a   1.000
_cell.length_b   1.000
_cell.length_c   1.000
_cell.angle_alpha   90.00
_cell.angle_beta   90.00
_cell.angle_gamma   90.00
#
_symmetry.space_group_name_H-M   'P 1'
#
loop_
_entity.id
_entity.type
_entity.pdbx_description
1 polymer ?
#
loop_
_entity_poly.entity_id
_entity_poly.type
_entity_poly.pdbx_seq_one_letter_code
_entity_poly.pdbx_strand_id
1 'polypeptide(L)'
;MLKKSFIVAGLSLLLAACGGHGYEGQYESSIEATGLGSLNSMMPKTTMYIGTDYIESNGQKIEVEKIYVKEQDDRKFLIMQTQEGDQAYIIDKDGSLLIKSGLATIKFTKVD
;
A
#
# COMPACT_ATOMS: atom_id res chain seq x y z
N MET A 1 38.25 -27.87 30.11
CA MET A 1 37.53 -28.62 29.06
C MET A 1 36.08 -28.15 29.03
N LEU A 2 35.41 -28.22 27.87
CA LEU A 2 34.02 -27.79 27.59
C LEU A 2 33.82 -26.26 27.49
N LYS A 3 33.30 -25.66 26.40
CA LYS A 3 32.85 -26.10 25.08
C LYS A 3 32.88 -24.88 24.14
N LYS A 4 33.33 -25.09 22.92
CA LYS A 4 33.20 -24.15 21.79
C LYS A 4 31.74 -24.08 21.32
N SER A 5 31.44 -22.94 20.71
CA SER A 5 30.40 -22.71 19.69
C SER A 5 28.98 -22.34 20.12
N PHE A 6 28.38 -21.58 19.20
CA PHE A 6 27.00 -21.11 19.03
C PHE A 6 26.76 -19.71 19.62
N ILE A 7 26.40 -18.65 18.88
CA ILE A 7 25.85 -18.48 17.53
C ILE A 7 26.19 -17.08 17.03
N VAL A 8 26.71 -16.99 15.82
CA VAL A 8 26.63 -15.80 14.96
C VAL A 8 25.20 -15.77 14.41
N ALA A 9 24.35 -14.85 14.88
CA ALA A 9 23.10 -14.51 14.22
C ALA A 9 22.59 -13.16 14.74
N GLY A 10 22.58 -12.16 13.86
CA GLY A 10 22.07 -10.83 14.19
C GLY A 10 22.55 -9.72 13.25
N LEU A 11 23.25 -10.06 12.16
CA LEU A 11 23.72 -9.11 11.15
C LEU A 11 23.07 -9.39 9.80
N SER A 12 21.75 -9.20 9.70
CA SER A 12 21.03 -9.38 8.43
C SER A 12 19.74 -8.55 8.36
N LEU A 13 19.85 -7.22 8.43
CA LEU A 13 18.80 -6.32 7.93
C LEU A 13 19.34 -5.12 7.11
N LEU A 14 20.64 -5.04 6.83
CA LEU A 14 21.24 -3.96 6.01
C LEU A 14 21.20 -4.22 4.48
N LEU A 15 20.20 -4.96 3.98
CA LEU A 15 20.00 -5.15 2.52
C LEU A 15 18.73 -4.46 1.98
N ALA A 16 18.10 -3.55 2.74
CA ALA A 16 17.06 -2.66 2.20
C ALA A 16 17.63 -1.50 1.35
N ALA A 17 18.82 -1.68 0.77
CA ALA A 17 19.45 -0.72 -0.16
C ALA A 17 19.03 -0.95 -1.63
N CYS A 18 17.86 -1.57 -1.85
CA CYS A 18 17.02 -1.37 -3.03
C CYS A 18 15.71 -0.64 -2.64
N GLY A 19 15.82 0.34 -1.73
CA GLY A 19 15.27 1.70 -1.88
C GLY A 19 13.76 1.95 -1.82
N GLY A 20 12.91 0.92 -1.78
CA GLY A 20 11.47 1.09 -1.81
C GLY A 20 10.73 0.69 -0.53
N HIS A 21 9.53 1.25 -0.33
CA HIS A 21 8.58 0.83 0.70
C HIS A 21 7.80 -0.44 0.30
N GLY A 22 7.98 -0.96 -0.92
CA GLY A 22 7.46 -2.25 -1.38
C GLY A 22 6.06 -2.19 -1.99
N TYR A 23 5.54 -0.98 -2.23
CA TYR A 23 4.22 -0.72 -2.80
C TYR A 23 4.28 0.21 -4.00
N GLU A 24 5.47 0.42 -4.56
CA GLU A 24 5.67 1.24 -5.74
C GLU A 24 5.02 0.59 -6.97
N GLY A 25 4.52 1.42 -7.89
CA GLY A 25 3.97 0.99 -9.18
C GLY A 25 2.55 1.50 -9.44
N GLN A 26 1.98 1.08 -10.56
CA GLN A 26 0.65 1.49 -11.00
C GLN A 26 -0.45 0.59 -10.44
N TYR A 27 -1.55 1.21 -10.05
CA TYR A 27 -2.76 0.61 -9.52
C TYR A 27 -3.98 1.07 -10.32
N GLU A 28 -4.92 0.15 -10.52
CA GLU A 28 -6.26 0.45 -11.04
C GLU A 28 -7.32 0.22 -9.98
N SER A 29 -8.27 1.14 -9.91
CA SER A 29 -9.43 1.02 -9.01
C SER A 29 -10.55 0.16 -9.59
N SER A 30 -11.22 -0.57 -8.71
CA SER A 30 -12.53 -1.16 -8.89
C SER A 30 -13.42 -0.82 -7.69
N ILE A 31 -14.74 -0.74 -7.91
CA ILE A 31 -15.71 -0.52 -6.84
C ILE A 31 -16.37 -1.85 -6.50
N GLU A 32 -16.15 -2.30 -5.27
CA GLU A 32 -16.86 -3.41 -4.66
C GLU A 32 -18.00 -2.84 -3.82
N ALA A 33 -19.22 -2.94 -4.36
CA ALA A 33 -20.45 -2.57 -3.67
C ALA A 33 -21.50 -3.68 -3.83
N THR A 34 -22.15 -4.06 -2.73
CA THR A 34 -23.19 -5.08 -2.74
C THR A 34 -24.35 -4.64 -3.63
N GLY A 35 -24.62 -5.39 -4.72
CA GLY A 35 -25.73 -5.12 -5.65
C GLY A 35 -25.42 -4.24 -6.86
N LEU A 36 -24.18 -3.76 -7.04
CA LEU A 36 -23.79 -2.88 -8.16
C LEU A 36 -22.80 -3.52 -9.14
N GLY A 37 -22.70 -4.85 -9.19
CA GLY A 37 -21.69 -5.56 -9.99
C GLY A 37 -21.65 -5.18 -11.48
N SER A 38 -22.76 -4.72 -12.06
CA SER A 38 -22.86 -4.25 -13.45
C SER A 38 -22.51 -2.77 -13.65
N LEU A 39 -22.40 -1.96 -12.58
CA LEU A 39 -22.04 -0.54 -12.63
C LEU A 39 -20.52 -0.32 -12.63
N ASN A 40 -19.75 -1.32 -12.22
CA ASN A 40 -18.28 -1.24 -12.17
C ASN A 40 -17.66 -1.06 -13.57
N SER A 41 -18.29 -1.56 -14.64
CA SER A 41 -17.81 -1.39 -16.02
C SER A 41 -18.17 -0.04 -16.64
N MET A 42 -19.12 0.69 -16.05
CA MET A 42 -19.55 2.01 -16.53
C MET A 42 -18.88 3.16 -15.79
N MET A 43 -18.26 2.90 -14.63
CA MET A 43 -17.56 3.92 -13.87
C MET A 43 -16.14 4.13 -14.41
N PRO A 44 -15.70 5.39 -14.54
CA PRO A 44 -14.33 5.68 -14.95
C PRO A 44 -13.36 5.08 -13.94
N LYS A 45 -12.48 4.20 -14.42
CA LYS A 45 -11.39 3.66 -13.62
C LYS A 45 -10.45 4.80 -13.22
N THR A 46 -10.24 4.98 -11.93
CA THR A 46 -9.16 5.82 -11.41
C THR A 46 -7.86 5.02 -11.44
N THR A 47 -6.82 5.62 -12.02
CA THR A 47 -5.45 5.13 -11.91
C THR A 47 -4.73 5.85 -10.78
N MET A 48 -3.87 5.12 -10.08
CA MET A 48 -3.00 5.64 -9.04
C MET A 48 -1.60 5.08 -9.25
N TYR A 49 -0.57 5.91 -9.15
CA TYR A 49 0.82 5.50 -9.14
C TYR A 49 1.42 5.84 -7.79
N ILE A 50 2.07 4.87 -7.15
CA ILE A 50 2.82 5.10 -5.91
C ILE A 50 4.31 5.10 -6.29
N GLY A 51 4.96 6.25 -6.10
CA GLY A 51 6.40 6.38 -6.19
C GLY A 51 7.06 6.28 -4.82
N THR A 52 8.38 6.43 -4.76
CA THR A 52 9.15 6.34 -3.51
C THR A 52 8.71 7.36 -2.44
N ASP A 53 8.37 8.57 -2.87
CA ASP A 53 8.09 9.74 -2.05
C ASP A 53 6.89 10.55 -2.58
N TYR A 54 6.08 9.97 -3.45
CA TYR A 54 4.90 10.64 -4.00
C TYR A 54 3.80 9.66 -4.39
N ILE A 55 2.60 10.21 -4.61
CA ILE A 55 1.49 9.51 -5.23
C ILE A 55 1.00 10.36 -6.39
N GLU A 56 0.71 9.72 -7.51
CA GLU A 56 -0.01 10.35 -8.61
C GLU A 56 -1.39 9.72 -8.73
N SER A 57 -2.44 10.52 -8.84
CA SER A 57 -3.78 10.04 -9.16
C SER A 57 -4.43 10.95 -10.19
N ASN A 58 -4.96 10.36 -11.26
CA ASN A 58 -5.58 11.10 -12.36
C ASN A 58 -4.70 12.24 -12.91
N GLY A 59 -3.39 12.01 -13.03
CA GLY A 59 -2.42 13.00 -13.51
C GLY A 59 -2.02 14.09 -12.51
N GLN A 60 -2.52 14.03 -11.27
CA GLN A 60 -2.13 14.94 -10.20
C GLN A 60 -1.15 14.25 -9.27
N LYS A 61 0.07 14.79 -9.20
CA LYS A 61 1.14 14.33 -8.32
C LYS A 61 1.09 15.06 -6.98
N ILE A 62 1.16 14.30 -5.89
CA ILE A 62 1.22 14.78 -4.51
C ILE A 62 2.48 14.19 -3.88
N GLU A 63 3.39 15.05 -3.45
CA GLU A 63 4.57 14.65 -2.67
C GLU A 63 4.13 14.24 -1.27
N VAL A 64 4.77 13.21 -0.72
CA VAL A 64 4.48 12.71 0.63
C VAL A 64 5.76 12.69 1.46
N GLU A 65 5.64 12.97 2.74
CA GLU A 65 6.79 13.00 3.66
C GLU A 65 7.33 11.58 3.90
N LYS A 66 6.42 10.60 3.93
CA LYS A 66 6.75 9.22 4.23
C LYS A 66 5.68 8.26 3.76
N ILE A 67 6.10 7.11 3.25
CA ILE A 67 5.26 5.95 2.99
C ILE A 67 5.77 4.79 3.84
N TYR A 68 4.88 4.15 4.61
CA TYR A 68 5.27 3.02 5.44
C TYR A 68 4.08 2.12 5.79
N VAL A 69 4.38 0.86 6.14
CA VAL A 69 3.37 -0.08 6.62
C VAL A 69 3.22 0.03 8.14
N LYS A 70 1.99 0.11 8.62
CA LYS A 70 1.62 0.05 10.02
C LYS A 70 0.68 -1.13 10.28
N GLU A 71 0.91 -1.86 11.35
CA GLU A 71 0.03 -2.95 11.79
C GLU A 71 -0.81 -2.50 12.99
N GLN A 72 -2.11 -2.78 12.96
CA GLN A 72 -3.06 -2.48 14.04
C GLN A 72 -4.26 -3.44 13.98
N ASP A 73 -4.63 -4.04 15.12
CA ASP A 73 -5.76 -4.96 15.25
C ASP A 73 -5.75 -6.07 14.17
N ASP A 74 -4.62 -6.78 14.04
CA ASP A 74 -4.37 -7.84 13.04
C ASP A 74 -4.56 -7.41 11.57
N ARG A 75 -4.57 -6.11 11.30
CA ARG A 75 -4.67 -5.52 9.96
C ARG A 75 -3.43 -4.71 9.64
N LYS A 76 -3.02 -4.75 8.38
CA LYS A 76 -1.93 -3.94 7.86
C LYS A 76 -2.49 -2.76 7.08
N PHE A 77 -1.84 -1.62 7.24
CA PHE A 77 -2.20 -0.36 6.60
C PHE A 77 -0.97 0.20 5.91
N LEU A 78 -1.13 0.64 4.66
CA LEU A 78 -0.15 1.51 4.01
C LEU A 78 -0.51 2.95 4.41
N ILE A 79 0.41 3.60 5.12
CA ILE A 79 0.27 4.97 5.57
C ILE A 79 1.09 5.88 4.67
N MET A 80 0.46 6.93 4.17
CA MET A 80 1.07 7.98 3.38
C MET A 80 0.90 9.30 4.13
N GLN A 81 1.99 9.81 4.65
CA GLN A 81 2.01 11.03 5.44
C GLN A 81 2.15 12.23 4.51
N THR A 82 1.19 13.15 4.57
CA THR A 82 1.23 14.41 3.82
C THR A 82 1.17 15.59 4.77
N GLN A 83 1.46 16.80 4.27
CA GLN A 83 1.32 18.02 5.08
C GLN A 83 -0.13 18.29 5.50
N GLU A 84 -1.11 17.77 4.77
CA GLU A 84 -2.55 17.92 5.04
C GLU A 84 -3.09 16.84 5.99
N GLY A 85 -2.27 15.81 6.26
CA GLY A 85 -2.60 14.68 7.14
C GLY A 85 -2.23 13.33 6.53
N ASP A 86 -2.41 12.28 7.35
CA ASP A 86 -2.13 10.90 6.97
C ASP A 86 -3.28 10.32 6.15
N GLN A 87 -2.96 9.70 5.02
CA GLN A 87 -3.85 8.83 4.28
C GLN A 87 -3.52 7.37 4.61
N ALA A 88 -4.55 6.56 4.88
CA ALA A 88 -4.38 5.17 5.28
C ALA A 88 -5.18 4.25 4.35
N TYR A 89 -4.48 3.28 3.75
CA TYR A 89 -5.05 2.26 2.89
C TYR A 89 -4.94 0.91 3.59
N ILE A 90 -6.02 0.14 3.64
CA ILE A 90 -5.94 -1.22 4.17
C ILE A 90 -5.22 -2.10 3.14
N ILE A 91 -4.25 -2.89 3.57
CA ILE A 91 -3.58 -3.87 2.73
C ILE A 91 -4.36 -5.18 2.82
N ASP A 92 -4.95 -5.60 1.70
CA ASP A 92 -5.66 -6.87 1.57
C ASP A 92 -4.67 -8.05 1.43
N LYS A 93 -5.16 -9.29 1.55
CA LYS A 93 -4.34 -10.50 1.54
C LYS A 93 -3.55 -10.70 0.23
N ASP A 94 -4.08 -10.20 -0.88
CA ASP A 94 -3.46 -10.24 -2.21
C ASP A 94 -2.50 -9.06 -2.46
N GLY A 95 -2.33 -8.16 -1.49
CA GLY A 95 -1.50 -6.96 -1.61
C GLY A 95 -2.22 -5.76 -2.22
N SER A 96 -3.50 -5.88 -2.57
CA SER A 96 -4.30 -4.74 -3.02
C SER A 96 -4.58 -3.75 -1.89
N LEU A 97 -4.82 -2.50 -2.26
CA LEU A 97 -5.06 -1.39 -1.33
C LEU A 97 -6.54 -1.05 -1.30
N LEU A 98 -7.14 -1.01 -0.11
CA LEU A 98 -8.57 -0.75 0.06
C LEU A 98 -8.82 0.59 0.75
N ILE A 99 -9.75 1.36 0.19
CA ILE A 99 -10.35 2.53 0.84
C ILE A 99 -11.81 2.21 1.13
N LYS A 100 -12.21 2.36 2.39
CA LYS A 100 -13.63 2.25 2.79
C LYS A 100 -14.26 3.63 2.75
N SER A 101 -15.32 3.78 1.95
CA SER A 101 -16.11 5.01 1.88
C SER A 101 -17.59 4.68 2.05
N GLY A 102 -18.09 4.83 3.28
CA GLY A 102 -19.45 4.47 3.63
C GLY A 102 -19.75 2.99 3.37
N LEU A 103 -20.67 2.71 2.43
CA LEU A 103 -21.09 1.36 2.04
C LEU A 103 -20.30 0.78 0.85
N ALA A 104 -19.41 1.57 0.25
CA ALA A 104 -18.59 1.14 -0.88
C ALA A 104 -17.15 0.88 -0.43
N THR A 105 -16.53 -0.12 -1.03
CA THR A 105 -15.08 -0.32 -0.93
C THR A 105 -14.46 -0.07 -2.30
N ILE A 106 -13.48 0.83 -2.34
CA ILE A 106 -12.65 1.03 -3.52
C ILE A 106 -11.43 0.13 -3.34
N LYS A 107 -11.23 -0.82 -4.26
CA LYS A 107 -10.08 -1.71 -4.29
C LYS A 107 -9.13 -1.28 -5.39
N PHE A 108 -7.90 -0.96 -5.01
CA PHE A 108 -6.80 -0.65 -5.93
C PHE A 108 -5.95 -1.90 -6.11
N THR A 109 -5.95 -2.45 -7.32
CA THR A 109 -5.17 -3.63 -7.66
C THR A 109 -3.98 -3.19 -8.50
N LYS A 110 -2.79 -3.70 -8.15
CA LYS A 110 -1.56 -3.40 -8.89
C LYS A 110 -1.64 -4.01 -10.31
N VAL A 111 -1.27 -3.24 -11.32
CA VAL A 111 -1.34 -3.65 -12.75
C VAL A 111 0.02 -3.72 -13.46
N ASP A 112 1.10 -3.38 -12.74
CA ASP A 112 2.50 -3.58 -13.14
C ASP A 112 3.12 -4.84 -12.52
#